data_AF-A0A355ASC5-F1
#
_entry.id   AF-A0A355ASC5-F1
#
_cell.length_a   1.000
_cell.length_b   1.000
_cell.length_c   1.000
_cell.angle_alpha   90.00
_cell.angle_beta   90.00
_cell.angle_gamma   90.00
#
_symmetry.space_group_name_H-M   'P 1'
#
loop_
_entity.id
_entity.type
_entity.pdbx_description
1 polymer ?
#
loop_
_entity_poly.entity_id
_entity_poly.type
_entity_poly.pdbx_seq_one_letter_code
_entity_poly.pdbx_strand_id
1 'polypeptide(L)'
;GKDEAALVQEREAVRYRIAFYGSTRSYHPILALHGWEDLGLKLHEMSKKGQWKQMAAQVPDEVLEEFAVIATYDNLVSKLTERFGGQTDSMTLPMPEGIPETEARELIQDIRNIDSPFRSFAKTW
;
A
#
# COMPACT_ATOMS: atom_id res chain seq x y z
N GLY A 1 8.63 -6.10 1.94
CA GLY A 1 10.04 -5.93 2.34
C GLY A 1 10.85 -7.11 1.81
N LYS A 2 12.18 -7.01 1.82
CA LYS A 2 13.04 -8.14 1.41
C LYS A 2 12.86 -9.36 2.33
N ASP A 3 12.84 -9.11 3.62
CA ASP A 3 12.65 -10.09 4.67
C ASP A 3 11.63 -9.56 5.71
N GLU A 4 11.36 -10.35 6.74
CA GLU A 4 10.42 -10.00 7.81
C GLU A 4 10.84 -8.75 8.59
N ALA A 5 12.14 -8.57 8.84
CA ALA A 5 12.62 -7.41 9.59
C ALA A 5 12.40 -6.11 8.79
N ALA A 6 12.74 -6.13 7.49
CA ALA A 6 12.46 -5.03 6.58
C ALA A 6 10.95 -4.80 6.41
N LEU A 7 10.14 -5.86 6.38
CA LEU A 7 8.68 -5.77 6.28
C LEU A 7 8.08 -5.01 7.46
N VAL A 8 8.49 -5.33 8.69
CA VAL A 8 8.00 -4.66 9.91
C VAL A 8 8.35 -3.17 9.90
N GLN A 9 9.56 -2.81 9.48
CA GLN A 9 9.98 -1.41 9.39
C GLN A 9 9.14 -0.63 8.36
N GLU A 10 8.99 -1.17 7.15
CA GLU A 10 8.19 -0.54 6.10
C GLU A 10 6.71 -0.45 6.46
N ARG A 11 6.17 -1.46 7.16
CA ARG A 11 4.79 -1.48 7.65
C ARG A 11 4.47 -0.24 8.51
N GLU A 12 5.38 0.15 9.40
CA GLU A 12 5.18 1.33 10.25
C GLU A 12 5.33 2.65 9.49
N ALA A 13 6.20 2.71 8.47
CA ALA A 13 6.30 3.87 7.58
C ALA A 13 5.00 4.07 6.79
N VAL A 14 4.39 2.99 6.29
CA VAL A 14 3.09 3.05 5.62
C VAL A 14 1.96 3.41 6.60
N ARG A 15 1.97 2.87 7.82
CA ARG A 15 1.00 3.22 8.86
C ARG A 15 1.00 4.73 9.15
N TYR A 16 2.19 5.33 9.25
CA TYR A 16 2.32 6.78 9.40
C TYR A 16 1.71 7.55 8.22
N ARG A 17 1.94 7.10 6.98
CA ARG A 17 1.35 7.74 5.78
C ARG A 17 -0.17 7.66 5.79
N ILE A 18 -0.75 6.51 6.16
CA ILE A 18 -2.20 6.36 6.29
C ILE A 18 -2.74 7.30 7.37
N ALA A 19 -2.08 7.39 8.52
CA ALA A 19 -2.48 8.31 9.58
C ALA A 19 -2.44 9.78 9.10
N PHE A 20 -1.40 10.15 8.36
CA PHE A 20 -1.23 11.49 7.79
C PHE A 20 -2.36 11.85 6.81
N TYR A 21 -2.61 11.00 5.80
CA TYR A 21 -3.71 11.24 4.86
C TYR A 21 -5.08 11.18 5.55
N GLY A 22 -5.28 10.22 6.44
CA GLY A 22 -6.50 10.06 7.22
C GLY A 22 -6.81 11.25 8.14
N SER A 23 -5.80 12.03 8.54
CA SER A 23 -5.98 13.27 9.30
C SER A 23 -6.48 14.47 8.47
N THR A 24 -6.50 14.32 7.14
CA THR A 24 -6.93 15.34 6.19
C THR A 24 -8.40 15.11 5.83
N ARG A 25 -9.26 16.10 6.08
CA ARG A 25 -10.72 15.99 5.93
C ARG A 25 -11.19 15.49 4.57
N SER A 26 -10.48 15.80 3.49
CA SER A 26 -10.82 15.33 2.14
C SER A 26 -10.75 13.81 1.97
N TYR A 27 -10.03 13.09 2.85
CA TYR A 27 -9.94 11.62 2.84
C TYR A 27 -10.96 10.94 3.77
N HIS A 28 -11.65 11.68 4.64
CA HIS A 28 -12.62 11.10 5.57
C HIS A 28 -13.75 10.31 4.89
N PRO A 29 -14.29 10.70 3.71
CA PRO A 29 -15.29 9.89 3.03
C PRO A 29 -14.82 8.46 2.76
N ILE A 30 -13.53 8.25 2.44
CA ILE A 30 -12.97 6.91 2.25
C ILE A 30 -13.01 6.12 3.57
N LEU A 31 -12.56 6.71 4.68
CA LEU A 31 -12.63 6.05 5.99
C LEU A 31 -14.09 5.73 6.39
N ALA A 32 -15.02 6.63 6.11
CA ALA A 32 -16.43 6.42 6.40
C ALA A 32 -17.05 5.26 5.59
N LEU A 33 -16.62 5.03 4.34
CA LEU A 33 -17.05 3.87 3.55
C LEU A 33 -16.71 2.53 4.22
N HIS A 34 -15.64 2.50 5.02
CA HIS A 34 -15.21 1.33 5.79
C HIS A 34 -15.71 1.35 7.26
N GLY A 35 -16.54 2.32 7.65
CA GLY A 35 -17.03 2.46 9.02
C GLY A 35 -16.01 3.08 10.01
N TRP A 36 -14.94 3.71 9.52
CA TRP A 36 -13.85 4.29 10.32
C TRP A 36 -13.94 5.82 10.44
N GLU A 37 -15.16 6.38 10.45
CA GLU A 37 -15.36 7.83 10.55
C GLU A 37 -14.72 8.43 11.81
N ASP A 38 -14.91 7.77 12.96
CA ASP A 38 -14.33 8.18 14.23
C ASP A 38 -12.79 8.20 14.21
N LEU A 39 -12.18 7.27 13.47
CA LEU A 39 -10.73 7.25 13.29
C LEU A 39 -10.26 8.50 12.55
N GLY A 40 -10.91 8.88 11.44
CA GLY A 40 -10.59 10.10 10.70
C GLY A 40 -10.72 11.36 11.57
N LEU A 41 -11.83 11.49 12.31
CA LEU A 41 -12.05 12.60 13.25
C LEU A 41 -10.96 12.68 14.32
N LYS A 42 -10.57 11.53 14.89
CA LYS A 42 -9.50 11.45 15.89
C LYS A 42 -8.15 11.86 15.31
N LEU A 43 -7.77 11.31 14.15
CA LEU A 43 -6.52 11.64 13.47
C LEU A 43 -6.45 13.14 13.14
N HIS A 44 -7.55 13.73 12.68
CA HIS A 44 -7.65 15.16 12.40
C HIS A 44 -7.43 16.04 13.64
N GLU A 45 -8.01 15.66 14.79
CA GLU A 45 -7.79 16.41 16.03
C GLU A 45 -6.36 16.26 16.56
N MET A 46 -5.74 15.08 16.39
CA MET A 46 -4.34 14.84 16.76
C MET A 46 -3.37 15.64 15.89
N SER A 47 -3.62 15.76 14.59
CA SER A 47 -2.78 16.54 13.67
C SER A 47 -2.78 18.03 14.03
N LYS A 48 -3.94 18.60 14.37
CA LYS A 48 -4.08 19.97 14.88
C LYS A 48 -3.32 20.22 16.18
N LYS A 49 -3.15 19.19 17.01
CA LYS A 49 -2.38 19.22 18.27
C LYS A 49 -0.89 18.92 18.07
N GLY A 50 -0.44 18.67 16.85
CA GLY A 50 0.96 18.33 16.54
C GLY A 50 1.40 16.96 17.05
N GLN A 51 0.46 16.05 17.34
CA GLN A 51 0.73 14.73 17.94
C GLN A 51 1.18 13.68 16.91
N TRP A 52 2.04 14.07 15.97
CA TRP A 52 2.40 13.26 14.79
C TRP A 52 3.00 11.90 15.14
N LYS A 53 3.84 11.84 16.18
CA LYS A 53 4.49 10.59 16.63
C LYS A 53 3.49 9.57 17.17
N GLN A 54 2.46 10.03 17.88
CA GLN A 54 1.42 9.17 18.49
C GLN A 54 0.29 8.84 17.51
N MET A 55 0.13 9.63 16.46
CA MET A 55 -0.99 9.53 15.51
C MET A 55 -0.98 8.21 14.73
N ALA A 56 0.20 7.74 14.30
CA ALA A 56 0.34 6.46 13.60
C ALA A 56 -0.18 5.27 14.42
N ALA A 57 0.07 5.27 15.74
CA ALA A 57 -0.38 4.21 16.64
C ALA A 57 -1.92 4.14 16.80
N GLN A 58 -2.66 5.13 16.28
CA GLN A 58 -4.12 5.08 16.26
C GLN A 58 -4.68 4.33 15.06
N VAL A 59 -3.87 4.05 14.04
CA VAL A 59 -4.27 3.28 12.86
C VAL A 59 -4.16 1.80 13.23
N PRO A 60 -5.28 1.05 13.33
CA PRO A 60 -5.25 -0.39 13.58
C PRO A 60 -4.69 -1.17 12.39
N ASP A 61 -4.31 -2.42 12.63
CA ASP A 61 -3.73 -3.31 11.62
C ASP A 61 -4.69 -3.58 10.46
N GLU A 62 -5.99 -3.74 10.75
CA GLU A 62 -7.02 -3.90 9.72
C GLU A 62 -7.08 -2.71 8.75
N VAL A 63 -6.90 -1.48 9.23
CA VAL A 63 -6.90 -0.28 8.39
C VAL A 63 -5.66 -0.24 7.50
N LEU A 64 -4.52 -0.65 8.06
CA LEU A 64 -3.27 -0.73 7.32
C LEU A 64 -3.36 -1.77 6.19
N GLU A 65 -3.87 -2.95 6.48
CA GLU A 65 -4.01 -4.05 5.51
C GLU A 65 -5.10 -3.78 4.48
N GLU A 66 -6.10 -2.97 4.83
CA GLU A 66 -7.09 -2.51 3.86
C GLU A 66 -6.50 -1.57 2.82
N PHE A 67 -5.49 -0.75 3.14
CA PHE A 67 -4.91 0.18 2.15
C PHE A 67 -3.57 -0.24 1.57
N ALA A 68 -2.93 -1.28 2.11
CA ALA A 68 -1.60 -1.71 1.69
C ALA A 68 -1.51 -3.22 1.49
N VAL A 69 -0.76 -3.63 0.46
CA VAL A 69 -0.29 -5.01 0.33
C VAL A 69 0.96 -5.18 1.19
N ILE A 70 0.85 -5.97 2.26
CA ILE A 70 1.92 -6.24 3.21
C ILE A 70 2.46 -7.65 2.96
N ALA A 71 3.65 -7.75 2.37
CA ALA A 71 4.30 -9.03 2.05
C ALA A 71 5.83 -8.90 1.96
N THR A 72 6.52 -10.02 2.20
CA THR A 72 7.90 -10.23 1.73
C THR A 72 7.94 -10.38 0.21
N TYR A 73 9.09 -10.20 -0.45
CA TYR A 73 9.18 -10.31 -1.91
C TYR A 73 8.74 -11.69 -2.43
N ASP A 74 9.14 -12.76 -1.74
CA ASP A 74 8.74 -14.14 -2.08
C ASP A 74 7.21 -14.34 -2.06
N ASN A 75 6.49 -13.56 -1.25
CA ASN A 75 5.04 -13.63 -1.11
C ASN A 75 4.30 -12.52 -1.87
N LEU A 76 5.03 -11.54 -2.42
CA LEU A 76 4.44 -10.32 -2.97
C LEU A 76 3.55 -10.62 -4.18
N VAL A 77 4.00 -11.47 -5.10
CA VAL A 77 3.27 -11.82 -6.32
C VAL A 77 1.93 -12.48 -5.99
N SER A 78 1.92 -13.38 -5.02
CA SER A 78 0.69 -14.03 -4.54
C SER A 78 -0.30 -13.00 -4.00
N LYS A 79 0.17 -12.09 -3.13
CA LYS A 79 -0.69 -11.05 -2.54
C LYS A 79 -1.18 -10.01 -3.54
N LEU A 80 -0.35 -9.63 -4.51
CA LEU A 80 -0.77 -8.75 -5.60
C LEU A 80 -1.79 -9.43 -6.51
N THR A 81 -1.62 -10.72 -6.79
CA THR A 81 -2.58 -11.51 -7.59
C THR A 81 -3.93 -11.60 -6.88
N GLU A 82 -3.94 -11.95 -5.58
CA GLU A 82 -5.14 -11.99 -4.75
C GLU A 82 -5.89 -10.64 -4.78
N ARG A 83 -5.16 -9.53 -4.68
CA ARG A 83 -5.76 -8.21 -4.54
C ARG A 83 -6.14 -7.54 -5.86
N PHE A 84 -5.35 -7.74 -6.91
CA PHE A 84 -5.43 -6.95 -8.15
C PHE A 84 -5.50 -7.78 -9.44
N GLY A 85 -5.37 -9.10 -9.36
CA GLY A 85 -5.42 -9.97 -10.54
C GLY A 85 -6.70 -9.75 -11.35
N GLY A 86 -6.55 -9.47 -12.64
CA GLY A 86 -7.66 -9.22 -13.56
C GLY A 86 -8.42 -7.91 -13.33
N GLN A 87 -7.94 -7.02 -12.44
CA GLN A 87 -8.62 -5.76 -12.09
C GLN A 87 -7.83 -4.51 -12.52
N THR A 88 -6.52 -4.63 -12.72
CA THR A 88 -5.66 -3.49 -13.08
C THR A 88 -4.79 -3.80 -14.29
N ASP A 89 -4.56 -2.77 -15.11
CA ASP A 89 -3.69 -2.84 -16.29
C ASP A 89 -2.25 -2.40 -15.99
N SER A 90 -2.04 -1.64 -14.92
CA SER A 90 -0.76 -1.03 -14.61
C SER A 90 -0.52 -0.91 -13.11
N MET A 91 0.72 -1.18 -12.69
CA MET A 91 1.16 -1.04 -11.31
C MET A 91 2.46 -0.24 -11.29
N THR A 92 2.50 0.78 -10.44
CA THR A 92 3.74 1.52 -10.17
C THR A 92 4.35 0.98 -8.89
N LEU A 93 5.60 0.51 -8.99
CA LEU A 93 6.33 -0.05 -7.86
C LEU A 93 7.58 0.80 -7.63
N PRO A 94 7.63 1.61 -6.56
CA PRO A 94 8.87 2.25 -6.17
C PRO A 94 9.86 1.15 -5.75
N MET A 95 10.94 0.99 -6.51
CA MET A 95 11.98 0.02 -6.17
C MET A 95 12.76 0.52 -4.96
N PRO A 96 13.04 -0.35 -3.96
CA PRO A 96 13.87 0.02 -2.83
C PRO A 96 15.26 0.43 -3.29
N GLU A 97 15.84 1.41 -2.62
CA GLU A 97 17.22 1.82 -2.87
C GLU A 97 18.18 0.65 -2.56
N GLY A 98 19.12 0.39 -3.47
CA GLY A 98 20.14 -0.64 -3.28
C GLY A 98 19.69 -2.08 -3.53
N ILE A 99 18.48 -2.32 -4.07
CA ILE A 99 18.08 -3.66 -4.53
C ILE A 99 19.05 -4.15 -5.63
N PRO A 100 19.57 -5.40 -5.54
CA PRO A 100 20.38 -5.98 -6.62
C PRO A 100 19.60 -6.03 -7.94
N GLU A 101 20.25 -5.74 -9.06
CA GLU A 101 19.58 -5.70 -10.38
C GLU A 101 18.89 -7.03 -10.73
N THR A 102 19.51 -8.15 -10.37
CA THR A 102 18.95 -9.50 -10.59
C THR A 102 17.66 -9.70 -9.81
N GLU A 103 17.65 -9.36 -8.52
CA GLU A 103 16.48 -9.46 -7.64
C GLU A 103 15.34 -8.55 -8.10
N ALA A 104 15.67 -7.31 -8.51
CA ALA A 104 14.69 -6.39 -9.08
C ALA A 104 14.11 -6.92 -10.40
N ARG A 105 14.94 -7.49 -11.28
CA ARG A 105 14.51 -8.06 -12.56
C ARG A 105 13.58 -9.24 -12.38
N GLU A 106 13.92 -10.16 -11.48
CA GLU A 106 13.10 -11.33 -11.13
C GLU A 106 11.74 -10.88 -10.59
N LEU A 107 11.73 -9.97 -9.62
CA LEU A 107 10.49 -9.44 -9.04
C LEU A 107 9.59 -8.75 -10.09
N ILE A 108 10.18 -7.94 -10.97
CA ILE A 108 9.43 -7.28 -12.06
C ILE A 108 8.87 -8.31 -13.03
N GLN A 109 9.64 -9.35 -13.35
CA GLN A 109 9.21 -10.40 -14.27
C GLN A 109 8.03 -11.20 -13.70
N ASP A 110 8.05 -11.50 -12.40
CA ASP A 110 6.97 -12.23 -11.76
C ASP A 110 5.69 -11.40 -11.66
N ILE A 111 5.81 -10.10 -11.34
CA ILE A 111 4.66 -9.19 -11.28
C ILE A 111 4.03 -8.99 -12.67
N ARG A 112 4.82 -9.00 -13.74
CA ARG A 112 4.30 -8.94 -15.13
C ARG A 112 3.46 -10.16 -15.52
N ASN A 113 3.58 -11.26 -14.80
CA ASN A 113 2.78 -12.46 -15.05
C ASN A 113 1.41 -12.43 -14.34
N ILE A 114 1.14 -11.41 -13.52
CA ILE A 114 -0.18 -11.21 -12.90
C ILE A 114 -1.20 -10.88 -14.00
N ASP A 115 -2.38 -11.49 -13.90
CA ASP A 115 -3.41 -11.31 -14.91
C ASP A 115 -3.86 -9.85 -15.03
N SER A 116 -4.01 -9.38 -16.26
CA SER A 116 -4.33 -7.98 -16.59
C SER A 116 -5.40 -7.94 -17.69
N PRO A 117 -6.44 -7.09 -17.56
CA PRO A 117 -7.44 -6.89 -18.62
C PRO A 117 -6.81 -6.45 -19.94
N PHE A 118 -5.81 -5.57 -19.88
CA PHE A 118 -5.07 -5.09 -21.05
C PHE A 118 -4.08 -6.14 -21.56
N ARG A 119 -4.28 -6.60 -22.80
CA ARG A 119 -3.40 -7.57 -23.46
C ARG A 119 -2.47 -6.95 -24.49
N SER A 120 -2.98 -6.03 -25.29
CA SER A 120 -2.22 -5.33 -26.34
C SER A 120 -3.03 -4.20 -26.94
N PHE A 121 -2.35 -3.18 -27.46
CA PHE A 121 -2.99 -2.22 -28.38
C PHE A 121 -3.39 -2.89 -29.69
N ALA A 122 -4.45 -2.38 -30.31
CA ALA A 122 -4.82 -2.79 -31.67
C ALA A 122 -3.64 -2.55 -32.62
N LYS A 123 -3.27 -3.59 -33.39
CA LYS A 123 -2.12 -3.53 -34.30
C LYS A 123 -2.48 -2.98 -35.69
N THR A 124 -3.76 -2.64 -35.90
CA THR A 124 -4.29 -2.10 -37.15
C THR A 124 -4.86 -0.71 -36.88
N TRP A 125 -4.38 0.27 -37.65
CA TRP A 125 -4.83 1.65 -37.69
C TRP A 125 -5.92 1.83 -38.74
#